data_AF-A0A966GNI4-F1
#
_entry.id   AF-A0A966GNI4-F1
#
_cell.length_a   1.000
_cell.length_b   1.000
_cell.length_c   1.000
_cell.angle_alpha   90.00
_cell.angle_beta   90.00
_cell.angle_gamma   90.00
#
_symmetry.space_group_name_H-M   'P 1'
#
loop_
_entity.id
_entity.type
_entity.pdbx_description
1 polymer ?
#
loop_
_entity_poly.entity_id
_entity_poly.type
_entity_poly.pdbx_seq_one_letter_code
_entity_poly.pdbx_strand_id
1 'polypeptide(L)' 'MATQYILDLSKNVKRGIQTKIEKGLWPNFAPIGYLNDGKGGIVVDRVRARYIKKIFKLYSSGNYTMKELADLMYKE' A
#
# COMPACT_ATOMS: atom_id res chain seq x y z
N MET A 1 -21.04 -30.85 -8.79
CA MET A 1 -19.92 -30.43 -9.67
C MET A 1 -19.72 -28.92 -9.72
N ALA A 2 -20.77 -28.09 -9.84
CA ALA A 2 -20.64 -26.61 -9.88
C ALA A 2 -19.96 -25.97 -8.65
N THR A 3 -20.14 -26.55 -7.46
CA THR A 3 -19.52 -26.09 -6.21
C THR A 3 -18.00 -26.26 -6.19
N GLN A 4 -17.48 -27.33 -6.81
CA GLN A 4 -16.05 -27.61 -6.85
C GLN A 4 -15.30 -26.58 -7.70
N TYR A 5 -15.86 -26.20 -8.84
CA TYR A 5 -15.30 -25.17 -9.72
C TYR A 5 -15.13 -23.82 -8.99
N ILE A 6 -16.13 -23.41 -8.21
CA ILE A 6 -16.10 -22.15 -7.43
C ILE A 6 -15.01 -22.22 -6.35
N LEU A 7 -14.90 -23.35 -5.66
CA LEU A 7 -13.88 -23.56 -4.63
C LEU A 7 -12.46 -23.52 -5.22
N ASP A 8 -12.26 -24.16 -6.38
CA ASP A 8 -10.95 -24.19 -7.04
C ASP A 8 -10.56 -22.81 -7.59
N LEU A 9 -11.52 -22.03 -8.09
CA LEU A 9 -11.28 -20.63 -8.46
C LEU A 9 -10.81 -19.80 -7.26
N SER A 10 -11.49 -19.93 -6.11
CA SER A 10 -11.10 -19.24 -4.88
C SER A 10 -9.69 -19.63 -4.41
N LYS A 11 -9.37 -20.93 -4.44
CA LYS A 11 -8.04 -21.44 -4.08
C LYS A 11 -6.96 -20.90 -5.01
N ASN A 12 -7.22 -20.83 -6.31
CA ASN A 12 -6.25 -20.33 -7.29
C ASN A 12 -5.95 -18.84 -7.09
N VAL A 13 -6.97 -18.02 -6.80
CA VAL A 13 -6.77 -16.60 -6.47
C VAL A 13 -5.91 -16.44 -5.21
N LYS A 14 -6.22 -17.17 -4.13
CA LYS A 14 -5.44 -17.14 -2.88
C LYS A 14 -4.00 -17.57 -3.10
N ARG A 15 -3.78 -18.64 -3.88
CA ARG A 15 -2.45 -19.11 -4.25
C ARG A 15 -1.67 -18.04 -5.01
N GLY A 16 -2.29 -17.38 -5.98
CA GLY A 16 -1.65 -16.28 -6.73
C GLY A 16 -1.20 -15.12 -5.83
N ILE A 17 -2.04 -14.72 -4.86
CA ILE A 17 -1.68 -13.69 -3.87
C ILE A 17 -0.52 -14.17 -2.98
N GLN A 18 -0.61 -15.39 -2.46
CA GLN A 18 0.43 -15.99 -1.62
C GLN A 18 1.78 -16.02 -2.33
N THR A 19 1.82 -16.47 -3.59
CA THR A 19 3.04 -16.49 -4.40
C THR A 19 3.62 -15.10 -4.65
N LYS A 20 2.79 -14.05 -4.78
CA LYS A 20 3.29 -12.67 -4.86
C LYS A 20 3.98 -12.26 -3.55
N ILE A 21 3.36 -12.54 -2.41
CA ILE A 21 3.91 -12.21 -1.09
C ILE A 21 5.24 -12.95 -0.85
N GLU A 22 5.31 -14.24 -1.18
CA GLU A 22 6.53 -15.06 -1.07
C GLU A 22 7.69 -14.53 -1.91
N LYS A 23 7.38 -13.89 -3.05
CA LYS A 23 8.37 -13.22 -3.90
C LYS A 23 8.72 -11.80 -3.45
N GLY A 24 8.19 -11.34 -2.31
CA GLY A 24 8.37 -9.97 -1.81
C GLY A 24 7.62 -8.90 -2.61
N LEU A 25 6.63 -9.31 -3.43
CA LEU A 25 5.82 -8.41 -4.24
C LEU A 25 4.56 -7.97 -3.49
N TRP A 26 4.06 -6.79 -3.85
CA TRP A 26 2.81 -6.26 -3.31
C TRP A 26 1.60 -6.83 -4.10
N PRO A 27 0.67 -7.54 -3.46
CA PRO A 27 -0.42 -8.22 -4.18
C PRO A 27 -1.60 -7.31 -4.53
N ASN A 28 -1.74 -6.16 -3.87
CA ASN A 28 -2.89 -5.26 -3.97
C ASN A 28 -2.53 -3.95 -4.70
N PHE A 29 -3.43 -2.97 -4.73
CA PHE A 29 -3.14 -1.63 -5.23
C PHE A 29 -2.03 -0.95 -4.44
N ALA A 30 -1.20 -0.18 -5.14
CA ALA A 30 -0.16 0.62 -4.51
C ALA A 30 -0.72 1.50 -3.37
N PRO A 31 -0.13 1.42 -2.16
CA PRO A 31 -0.53 2.28 -1.05
C PRO A 31 -0.13 3.73 -1.33
N ILE A 32 -0.67 4.67 -0.56
CA ILE A 32 -0.31 6.08 -0.68
C ILE A 32 1.21 6.26 -0.53
N GLY A 33 1.82 7.05 -1.43
CA GLY A 33 3.28 7.19 -1.52
C GLY A 33 3.98 6.24 -2.47
N TYR A 34 3.23 5.32 -3.08
CA TYR A 34 3.71 4.41 -4.11
C TYR A 34 2.80 4.50 -5.34
N LEU A 35 3.33 4.10 -6.48
CA LEU A 35 2.63 3.99 -7.76
C LEU A 35 2.72 2.55 -8.24
N ASN A 36 1.68 2.08 -8.94
CA ASN A 36 1.78 0.81 -9.66
C ASN A 36 2.72 1.00 -10.85
N ASP A 37 3.65 0.08 -11.05
CA ASP A 37 4.62 0.13 -12.14
C ASP A 37 4.07 -0.38 -13.49
N GLY A 38 2.82 -0.85 -13.50
CA GLY A 38 2.14 -1.46 -14.66
C GLY A 38 2.61 -2.87 -14.99
N LYS A 39 3.61 -3.41 -14.28
CA LYS A 39 4.21 -4.74 -14.47
C LYS A 39 3.91 -5.69 -13.31
N GLY A 40 3.02 -5.27 -12.40
CA GLY A 40 2.59 -6.07 -11.25
C GLY A 40 3.40 -5.82 -9.98
N GLY A 41 4.22 -4.78 -9.96
CA GLY A 41 4.95 -4.27 -8.80
C GLY A 41 4.53 -2.84 -8.42
N ILE A 42 5.19 -2.32 -7.39
CA ILE A 42 5.00 -0.95 -6.92
C ILE A 42 6.34 -0.22 -6.87
N VAL A 43 6.33 1.06 -7.20
CA VAL A 43 7.50 1.95 -7.15
C VAL A 43 7.20 3.14 -6.25
N VAL A 44 8.25 3.70 -5.64
CA VAL A 44 8.10 4.87 -4.76
C VAL A 44 7.68 6.09 -5.58
N ASP A 45 6.58 6.73 -5.18
CA ASP A 45 6.18 8.03 -5.71
C ASP A 45 7.11 9.10 -5.12
N ARG A 46 8.06 9.61 -5.90
CA ARG A 46 9.02 10.62 -5.42
C ARG A 46 8.36 11.91 -4.95
N VAL A 47 7.19 12.26 -5.50
CA VAL A 47 6.47 13.48 -5.16
C VAL A 47 5.73 13.31 -3.84
N ARG A 48 5.03 12.19 -3.65
CA ARG A 48 4.18 11.94 -2.46
C ARG A 48 4.95 11.32 -1.30
N ALA A 49 5.97 10.51 -1.55
CA ALA A 49 6.70 9.79 -0.50
C ALA A 49 7.42 10.71 0.48
N ARG A 50 7.90 11.89 0.05
CA ARG A 50 8.52 12.88 0.95
C ARG A 50 7.56 13.37 2.02
N TYR A 51 6.31 13.63 1.65
CA TYR A 51 5.29 14.11 2.58
C TYR A 51 4.92 13.03 3.60
N ILE A 52 4.79 11.77 3.15
CA ILE A 52 4.51 10.64 4.04
C ILE A 52 5.65 10.43 5.04
N LYS A 53 6.91 10.43 4.59
CA LYS A 53 8.07 10.35 5.48
C LYS A 53 8.08 11.49 6.50
N LYS A 54 7.75 12.72 6.07
CA LYS A 54 7.66 13.89 6.96
C LYS A 54 6.55 13.71 8.00
N ILE A 55 5.34 13.30 7.59
CA ILE A 55 4.21 13.05 8.49
C ILE A 55 4.58 12.01 9.55
N PHE A 56 5.11 10.86 9.14
CA PHE A 56 5.50 9.82 10.10
C PHE A 56 6.60 10.28 11.06
N LYS A 57 7.57 11.07 10.56
CA LYS A 57 8.62 11.64 11.41
C LYS A 57 8.04 12.61 12.44
N LEU A 58 7.17 13.53 12.02
CA LEU A 58 6.53 14.49 12.93
C LEU A 58 5.60 13.79 13.93
N TYR A 59 4.82 12.81 13.48
CA TYR A 59 3.95 12.03 14.35
C TYR A 59 4.75 11.25 15.40
N SER A 60 5.89 10.67 15.01
CA SER A 60 6.77 9.94 15.94
C SER A 60 7.36 10.82 17.05
N SER A 61 7.36 12.15 16.89
CA SER A 61 7.85 13.06 17.93
C SER A 61 6.87 13.24 19.09
N GLY A 62 5.62 12.79 18.95
CA GLY A 62 4.57 12.91 19.98
C GLY A 62 4.07 14.34 20.24
N ASN A 63 4.60 15.33 19.52
CA ASN A 63 4.32 16.76 19.77
C ASN A 63 3.12 17.28 18.99
N TYR A 64 2.61 16.51 18.02
CA TYR A 64 1.56 16.93 17.12
C TYR A 64 0.41 15.93 17.12
N THR A 65 -0.80 16.44 17.24
CA THR A 65 -2.01 15.67 17.00
C THR A 65 -2.20 15.42 15.50
N MET A 66 -3.01 14.41 15.15
CA MET A 66 -3.32 14.11 13.73
C MET A 66 -3.94 15.32 12.99
N LYS A 67 -4.74 16.13 13.69
CA LYS A 67 -5.38 17.31 13.11
C LYS A 67 -4.37 18.41 12.79
N GLU A 68 -3.47 18.70 13.73
CA GLU A 68 -2.41 19.69 13.53
C GLU A 68 -1.46 19.29 12.41
N LEU A 69 -1.14 18.00 12.28
CA LEU A 69 -0.36 17.49 11.15
C LEU A 69 -1.08 17.70 9.82
N ALA A 70 -2.38 17.42 9.75
CA ALA A 70 -3.15 17.63 8.53
C ALA A 70 -3.15 19.11 8.11
N ASP A 71 -3.39 20.02 9.07
CA ASP A 71 -3.39 21.47 8.80
C ASP A 71 -2.01 21.98 8.38
N LEU A 72 -0.94 21.46 8.99
CA LEU A 72 0.44 21.83 8.66
C LEU A 72 0.82 21.36 7.25
N MET A 73 0.42 20.14 6.88
CA MET A 73 0.69 19.58 5.56
C MET A 73 -0.20 20.19 4.46
N TYR A 74 -1.38 20.72 4.80
CA TYR A 74 -2.27 21.40 3.85
C TYR A 74 -1.79 22.81 3.50
N LYS A 75 -1.12 23.48 4.45
CA LYS A 75 -0.56 24.83 4.24
C LYS A 75 0.75 24.82 3.42
N GLU A 76 1.36 23.66 3.26
CA GLU A 76 2.64 23.45 2.57
C GLU A 76 2.44 23.05 1.10
#